data_AF-A0AAV2ZNP2-F1
#
_entry.id   AF-A0AAV2ZNP2-F1
#
_cell.length_a   1.000
_cell.length_b   1.000
_cell.length_c   1.000
_cell.angle_alpha   90.00
_cell.angle_beta   90.00
_cell.angle_gamma   90.00
#
_symmetry.space_group_name_H-M   'P 1'
#
loop_
_entity.id
_entity.type
_entity.pdbx_description
1 polymer ?
#
loop_
_entity_poly.entity_id
_entity_poly.type
_entity_poly.pdbx_seq_one_letter_code
_entity_poly.pdbx_strand_id
1 'polypeptide(L)'
;MSLVTDAFVSQIAAVEPWPENATLYQPLKSEQVLLSDNASCLAVQAFLQMCNLPVQVVCRANAEYMSPSGKVPFIHVGNQVISELGPIVQFVKAKGHSLSDGLDEVQRAEMKAYMELVNNMLLTAELYIQWCDEATLEEITQPRYSSPYSWPLNSILVLQKKWEIKRKMKAIGWSGKTLEQVYDDVDQCCQALSQRLGSQSYFFNKQ
;
A
#
# COMPACT_ATOMS: atom_id res chain seq x y z
N MET A 1 12.89 -3.53 -17.41
CA MET A 1 13.61 -2.25 -17.20
C MET A 1 14.88 -2.55 -16.44
N SER A 2 15.99 -1.90 -16.81
CA SER A 2 17.35 -2.32 -16.48
C SER A 2 17.74 -1.86 -15.07
N LEU A 3 18.46 -2.70 -14.31
CA LEU A 3 19.05 -2.36 -13.00
C LEU A 3 19.87 -1.05 -13.02
N VAL A 4 20.35 -0.65 -14.21
CA VAL A 4 21.11 0.58 -14.44
C VAL A 4 20.22 1.83 -14.33
N THR A 5 18.94 1.77 -14.73
CA THR A 5 18.02 2.92 -14.60
C THR A 5 17.67 3.16 -13.13
N ASP A 6 17.48 2.09 -12.35
CA ASP A 6 17.18 2.18 -10.92
C ASP A 6 18.39 2.72 -10.13
N ALA A 7 19.60 2.29 -10.48
CA ALA A 7 20.84 2.79 -9.86
C ALA A 7 21.11 4.27 -10.15
N PHE A 8 20.82 4.74 -11.37
CA PHE A 8 21.04 6.13 -11.76
C PHE A 8 20.03 7.10 -11.12
N VAL A 9 18.75 6.71 -11.06
CA VAL A 9 17.72 7.47 -10.34
C VAL A 9 18.02 7.54 -8.84
N SER A 10 18.54 6.45 -8.26
CA SER A 10 18.98 6.42 -6.86
C SER A 10 20.16 7.34 -6.56
N GLN A 11 21.10 7.54 -7.48
CA GLN A 11 22.27 8.42 -7.26
C GLN A 11 21.93 9.91 -7.35
N ILE A 12 21.04 10.31 -8.28
CA ILE A 12 20.62 11.72 -8.41
C ILE A 12 19.69 12.12 -7.25
N ALA A 13 18.84 11.19 -6.78
CA ALA A 13 17.99 11.45 -5.63
C ALA A 13 18.80 11.71 -4.36
N ALA A 14 19.99 11.14 -4.18
CA ALA A 14 20.75 11.21 -2.92
C ALA A 14 21.30 12.61 -2.55
N VAL A 15 21.30 13.59 -3.45
CA VAL A 15 22.01 14.87 -3.24
C VAL A 15 21.13 15.97 -2.64
N GLU A 16 19.84 15.99 -2.91
CA GLU A 16 18.95 17.06 -2.42
C GLU A 16 18.26 16.68 -1.09
N PRO A 17 18.24 17.59 -0.10
CA PRO A 17 17.55 17.35 1.17
C PRO A 17 16.05 17.11 0.96
N TRP A 18 15.40 16.48 1.92
CA TRP A 18 13.95 16.27 1.86
C TRP A 18 13.23 17.64 1.83
N PRO A 19 12.43 17.92 0.79
CA PRO A 19 11.83 19.23 0.63
C PRO A 19 10.60 19.40 1.55
N GLU A 20 10.39 20.62 2.07
CA GLU A 20 9.26 20.93 2.95
C GLU A 20 7.90 20.82 2.24
N ASN A 21 7.88 20.97 0.91
CA ASN A 21 6.68 20.86 0.08
C ASN A 21 6.45 19.44 -0.47
N ALA A 22 7.06 18.41 0.13
CA ALA A 22 6.76 17.03 -0.21
C ALA A 22 5.25 16.77 -0.02
N THR A 23 4.62 16.13 -1.01
CA THR A 23 3.18 15.87 -0.99
C THR A 23 2.89 14.38 -1.09
N LEU A 24 1.92 13.90 -0.31
CA LEU A 24 1.36 12.56 -0.39
C LEU A 24 -0.04 12.66 -0.97
N TYR A 25 -0.27 12.02 -2.11
CA TYR A 25 -1.56 11.96 -2.75
C TYR A 25 -2.32 10.70 -2.36
N GLN A 26 -3.60 10.88 -2.02
CA GLN A 26 -4.51 9.80 -1.66
C GLN A 26 -5.96 10.11 -2.10
N PRO A 27 -6.86 9.11 -2.12
CA PRO A 27 -8.27 9.32 -2.38
C PRO A 27 -8.96 10.19 -1.31
N LEU A 28 -10.19 10.61 -1.61
CA LEU A 28 -11.03 11.35 -0.66
C LEU A 28 -11.35 10.48 0.57
N LYS A 29 -10.95 10.94 1.78
CA LYS A 29 -11.00 10.15 3.02
C LYS A 29 -12.40 9.69 3.45
N SER A 30 -13.41 10.55 3.32
CA SER A 30 -14.77 10.26 3.78
C SER A 30 -15.57 9.47 2.75
N GLU A 31 -15.44 9.84 1.48
CA GLU A 31 -16.39 9.47 0.43
C GLU A 31 -15.89 8.33 -0.46
N GLN A 32 -14.57 8.26 -0.72
CA GLN A 32 -14.04 7.41 -1.79
C GLN A 32 -13.09 6.31 -1.29
N VAL A 33 -12.26 6.59 -0.28
CA VAL A 33 -11.19 5.66 0.12
C VAL A 33 -11.77 4.30 0.53
N LEU A 34 -11.20 3.24 -0.02
CA LEU A 34 -11.52 1.87 0.31
C LEU A 34 -10.59 1.36 1.43
N LEU A 35 -10.97 0.27 2.10
CA LEU A 35 -10.20 -0.34 3.19
C LEU A 35 -8.70 -0.54 2.84
N SER A 36 -8.40 -1.25 1.75
CA SER A 36 -7.05 -1.49 1.22
C SER A 36 -6.24 -0.23 0.93
N ASP A 37 -6.88 0.77 0.33
CA ASP A 37 -6.23 2.03 -0.01
C ASP A 37 -5.93 2.83 1.25
N ASN A 38 -6.86 2.83 2.21
CA ASN A 38 -6.67 3.49 3.49
C ASN A 38 -5.52 2.87 4.28
N ALA A 39 -5.44 1.53 4.35
CA ALA A 39 -4.34 0.82 4.98
C ALA A 39 -2.99 1.21 4.35
N SER A 40 -2.92 1.21 3.01
CA SER A 40 -1.71 1.62 2.27
C SER A 40 -1.35 3.09 2.50
N CYS A 41 -2.34 3.98 2.55
CA CYS A 41 -2.15 5.42 2.81
C CYS A 41 -1.61 5.67 4.22
N LEU A 42 -2.14 4.96 5.21
CA LEU A 42 -1.71 5.06 6.61
C LEU A 42 -0.31 4.47 6.79
N ALA A 43 0.02 3.37 6.13
CA ALA A 43 1.36 2.77 6.20
C ALA A 43 2.45 3.75 5.72
N VAL A 44 2.21 4.44 4.60
CA VAL A 44 3.17 5.46 4.09
C VAL A 44 3.23 6.69 5.00
N GLN A 45 2.08 7.17 5.50
CA GLN A 45 2.05 8.29 6.45
C GLN A 45 2.82 7.98 7.73
N ALA A 46 2.58 6.81 8.31
CA ALA A 46 3.28 6.35 9.51
C ALA A 46 4.79 6.22 9.27
N PHE A 47 5.19 5.63 8.13
CA PHE A 47 6.60 5.50 7.77
C PHE A 47 7.30 6.87 7.66
N LEU A 48 6.72 7.81 6.91
CA LEU A 48 7.30 9.16 6.74
C LEU A 48 7.33 9.92 8.06
N GLN A 49 6.29 9.80 8.88
CA GLN A 49 6.23 10.42 10.20
C GLN A 49 7.30 9.85 11.14
N MET A 50 7.50 8.54 11.16
CA MET A 50 8.56 7.90 11.96
C MET A 50 9.97 8.31 11.51
N CYS A 51 10.15 8.61 10.21
CA CYS A 51 11.39 9.17 9.68
C CYS A 51 11.56 10.68 9.97
N ASN A 52 10.59 11.32 10.65
CA ASN A 52 10.52 12.77 10.88
C ASN A 52 10.56 13.59 9.58
N LEU A 53 9.94 13.08 8.51
CA LEU A 53 9.90 13.75 7.21
C LEU A 53 8.59 14.53 7.06
N PRO A 54 8.65 15.85 6.82
CA PRO A 54 7.44 16.64 6.59
C PRO A 54 6.76 16.20 5.29
N VAL A 55 5.45 15.99 5.33
CA VAL A 55 4.66 15.67 4.15
C VAL A 55 3.27 16.28 4.25
N GLN A 56 2.83 16.94 3.18
CA GLN A 56 1.49 17.45 3.06
C GLN A 56 0.58 16.40 2.42
N VAL A 57 -0.47 15.99 3.13
CA VAL A 57 -1.46 15.06 2.60
C VAL A 57 -2.46 15.80 1.72
N VAL A 58 -2.52 15.44 0.43
CA VAL A 58 -3.42 16.03 -0.56
C VAL A 58 -4.41 14.97 -1.04
N CYS A 59 -5.70 15.23 -0.84
CA CYS A 59 -6.75 14.33 -1.31
C CYS A 59 -7.17 14.70 -2.75
N ARG A 60 -7.22 13.71 -3.64
CA ARG A 60 -7.68 13.87 -5.03
C ARG A 60 -8.58 12.72 -5.43
N ALA A 61 -9.72 13.05 -6.03
CA ALA A 61 -10.67 12.08 -6.56
C ALA A 61 -10.03 11.14 -7.61
N ASN A 62 -9.13 11.66 -8.43
CA ASN A 62 -8.42 10.91 -9.47
C ASN A 62 -7.02 10.44 -9.04
N ALA A 63 -6.73 10.33 -7.73
CA ALA A 63 -5.41 9.96 -7.23
C ALA A 63 -4.89 8.63 -7.82
N GLU A 64 -5.76 7.63 -7.99
CA GLU A 64 -5.41 6.34 -8.63
C GLU A 64 -4.80 6.55 -10.03
N TYR A 65 -5.40 7.42 -10.84
CA TYR A 65 -4.97 7.71 -12.21
C TYR A 65 -3.79 8.70 -12.31
N MET A 66 -3.48 9.41 -11.23
CA MET A 66 -2.28 10.24 -11.14
C MET A 66 -1.05 9.41 -10.78
N SER A 67 -1.24 8.23 -10.18
CA SER A 67 -0.16 7.37 -9.73
C SER A 67 0.54 6.66 -10.89
N PRO A 68 1.89 6.61 -10.92
CA PRO A 68 2.63 5.87 -11.94
C PRO A 68 2.28 4.36 -12.00
N SER A 69 1.88 3.77 -10.88
CA SER A 69 1.50 2.35 -10.79
C SER A 69 0.00 2.10 -10.92
N GLY A 70 -0.82 3.16 -10.99
CA GLY A 70 -2.27 3.02 -10.84
C GLY A 70 -2.70 2.63 -9.42
N LYS A 71 -1.83 2.75 -8.41
CA LYS A 71 -2.14 2.46 -7.00
C LYS A 71 -1.85 3.65 -6.11
N VAL A 72 -2.65 3.79 -5.05
CA VAL A 72 -2.48 4.82 -4.02
C VAL A 72 -1.93 4.21 -2.73
N PRO A 73 -1.23 4.99 -1.89
CA PRO A 73 -0.82 6.38 -2.11
C PRO A 73 0.41 6.49 -3.02
N PHE A 74 0.70 7.71 -3.44
CA PHE A 74 1.99 8.06 -4.02
C PHE A 74 2.49 9.39 -3.46
N ILE A 75 3.81 9.58 -3.47
CA ILE A 75 4.45 10.83 -3.06
C ILE A 75 4.98 11.58 -4.27
N HIS A 76 4.96 12.90 -4.19
CA HIS A 76 5.63 13.80 -5.11
C HIS A 76 6.66 14.61 -4.32
N VAL A 77 7.94 14.38 -4.62
CA VAL A 77 9.09 14.94 -3.90
C VAL A 77 10.08 15.49 -4.92
N GLY A 78 10.20 16.82 -4.99
CA GLY A 78 10.98 17.48 -6.04
C GLY A 78 10.45 17.11 -7.44
N ASN A 79 11.30 16.54 -8.29
CA ASN A 79 10.95 16.08 -9.64
C ASN A 79 10.58 14.58 -9.71
N GLN A 80 10.40 13.92 -8.57
CA GLN A 80 10.17 12.48 -8.49
C GLN A 80 8.75 12.18 -8.02
N VAL A 81 8.10 11.22 -8.68
CA VAL A 81 6.79 10.68 -8.29
C VAL A 81 6.97 9.19 -8.02
N ILE A 82 6.75 8.78 -6.77
CA ILE A 82 6.96 7.39 -6.32
C ILE A 82 5.68 6.86 -5.69
N SER A 83 5.21 5.72 -6.15
CA SER A 83 4.03 5.04 -5.62
C SER A 83 4.39 3.77 -4.85
N GLU A 84 3.48 3.32 -3.99
CA GLU A 84 3.58 2.10 -3.18
C GLU A 84 4.65 2.17 -2.07
N LEU A 85 4.40 1.49 -0.95
CA LEU A 85 5.24 1.58 0.24
C LEU A 85 6.70 1.13 -0.02
N GLY A 86 6.88 0.00 -0.70
CA GLY A 86 8.22 -0.56 -0.96
C GLY A 86 9.15 0.39 -1.71
N PRO A 87 8.77 0.89 -2.90
CA PRO A 87 9.54 1.90 -3.63
C PRO A 87 9.75 3.20 -2.84
N ILE A 88 8.74 3.65 -2.09
CA ILE A 88 8.88 4.85 -1.22
C ILE A 88 9.95 4.64 -0.14
N VAL A 89 9.95 3.50 0.54
CA VAL A 89 10.97 3.16 1.55
C VAL A 89 12.37 3.14 0.93
N GLN A 90 12.51 2.59 -0.27
CA GLN A 90 13.80 2.57 -0.99
C GLN A 90 14.26 3.98 -1.38
N PHE A 91 13.35 4.82 -1.88
CA PHE A 91 13.63 6.21 -2.23
C PHE A 91 14.07 7.04 -1.00
N VAL A 92 13.33 6.91 0.11
CA VAL A 92 13.63 7.58 1.38
C VAL A 92 14.98 7.11 1.94
N LYS A 93 15.30 5.82 1.80
CA LYS A 93 16.62 5.27 2.15
C LYS A 93 17.74 5.85 1.29
N ALA A 94 17.53 6.00 -0.02
CA ALA A 94 18.50 6.64 -0.92
C ALA A 94 18.74 8.12 -0.56
N LYS A 95 17.76 8.79 0.04
CA LYS A 95 17.85 10.14 0.61
C LYS A 95 18.53 10.19 1.99
N GLY A 96 18.98 9.06 2.53
CA GLY A 96 19.69 8.98 3.81
C GLY A 96 18.80 8.78 5.05
N HIS A 97 17.52 8.46 4.88
CA HIS A 97 16.58 8.22 5.99
C HIS A 97 16.13 6.77 6.01
N SER A 98 16.30 6.06 7.13
CA SER A 98 15.94 4.65 7.23
C SER A 98 15.59 4.27 8.67
N LEU A 99 14.49 3.54 8.82
CA LEU A 99 14.07 2.94 10.11
C LEU A 99 14.75 1.59 10.36
N SER A 100 15.59 1.12 9.42
CA SER A 100 16.15 -0.23 9.39
C SER A 100 17.66 -0.28 9.55
N ASP A 101 18.30 0.84 9.91
CA ASP A 101 19.76 0.95 9.96
C ASP A 101 20.36 0.17 11.13
N GLY A 102 19.64 0.04 12.23
CA GLY A 102 20.04 -0.72 13.42
C GLY A 102 19.82 -2.24 13.33
N LEU A 103 19.28 -2.74 12.21
CA LEU A 103 19.01 -4.16 11.96
C LEU A 103 20.21 -4.85 11.30
N ASP A 104 20.51 -6.08 11.71
CA ASP A 104 21.46 -6.91 10.98
C ASP A 104 20.87 -7.44 9.65
N GLU A 105 21.68 -8.10 8.83
CA GLU A 105 21.23 -8.60 7.52
C GLU A 105 20.12 -9.65 7.64
N VAL A 106 20.16 -10.48 8.68
CA VAL A 106 19.18 -11.53 8.93
C VAL A 106 17.85 -10.90 9.33
N GLN A 107 17.86 -9.96 10.27
CA GLN A 107 16.69 -9.20 10.69
C GLN A 107 16.08 -8.41 9.54
N ARG A 108 16.89 -7.84 8.65
CA ARG A 108 16.37 -7.16 7.44
C ARG A 108 15.71 -8.13 6.47
N ALA A 109 16.24 -9.34 6.31
CA ALA A 109 15.62 -10.38 5.49
C ALA A 109 14.29 -10.84 6.11
N GLU A 110 14.27 -11.08 7.42
CA GLU A 110 13.04 -11.40 8.17
C GLU A 110 11.99 -10.30 8.02
N MET A 111 12.36 -9.03 8.23
CA MET A 111 11.47 -7.89 8.07
C MET A 111 10.81 -7.86 6.69
N LYS A 112 11.60 -8.06 5.62
CA LYS A 112 11.08 -8.14 4.26
C LYS A 112 10.09 -9.31 4.10
N ALA A 113 10.40 -10.48 4.65
CA ALA A 113 9.51 -11.63 4.60
C ALA A 113 8.18 -11.37 5.31
N TYR A 114 8.19 -10.73 6.48
CA TYR A 114 6.96 -10.37 7.20
C TYR A 114 6.16 -9.28 6.50
N MET A 115 6.81 -8.25 5.93
CA MET A 115 6.12 -7.25 5.11
C MET A 115 5.43 -7.90 3.90
N GLU A 116 6.11 -8.87 3.28
CA GLU A 116 5.57 -9.60 2.14
C GLU A 116 4.42 -10.54 2.55
N LEU A 117 4.48 -11.16 3.73
CA LEU A 117 3.38 -11.93 4.30
C LEU A 117 2.13 -11.05 4.49
N VAL A 118 2.30 -9.86 5.08
CA VAL A 118 1.21 -8.89 5.28
C VAL A 118 0.61 -8.46 3.93
N ASN A 119 1.43 -8.13 2.94
CA ASN A 119 0.96 -7.73 1.62
C ASN A 119 0.29 -8.88 0.85
N ASN A 120 0.78 -10.11 0.98
CA ASN A 120 0.21 -11.24 0.26
C ASN A 120 -1.05 -11.79 0.93
N MET A 121 -1.17 -11.68 2.25
CA MET A 121 -2.35 -12.16 2.97
C MET A 121 -3.36 -11.05 3.23
N LEU A 122 -3.02 -10.05 4.05
CA LEU A 122 -3.98 -9.07 4.55
C LEU A 122 -4.51 -8.20 3.42
N LEU A 123 -3.64 -7.63 2.57
CA LEU A 123 -4.08 -6.83 1.43
C LEU A 123 -4.87 -7.66 0.41
N THR A 124 -4.52 -8.94 0.21
CA THR A 124 -5.30 -9.83 -0.66
C THR A 124 -6.69 -10.10 -0.09
N ALA A 125 -6.80 -10.34 1.23
CA ALA A 125 -8.06 -10.53 1.92
C ALA A 125 -8.94 -9.28 1.86
N GLU A 126 -8.37 -8.08 2.09
CA GLU A 126 -9.10 -6.82 1.95
C GLU A 126 -9.66 -6.64 0.53
N LEU A 127 -8.85 -6.89 -0.50
CA LEU A 127 -9.30 -6.81 -1.90
C LEU A 127 -10.37 -7.85 -2.22
N TYR A 128 -10.25 -9.06 -1.66
CA TYR A 128 -11.26 -10.10 -1.82
C TYR A 128 -12.59 -9.65 -1.21
N ILE A 129 -12.59 -9.20 0.04
CA ILE A 129 -13.78 -8.74 0.76
C ILE A 129 -14.43 -7.57 0.02
N GLN A 130 -13.64 -6.62 -0.48
CA GLN A 130 -14.19 -5.46 -1.19
C GLN A 130 -14.85 -5.81 -2.54
N TRP A 131 -14.28 -6.73 -3.31
CA TRP A 131 -14.62 -6.89 -4.74
C TRP A 131 -15.21 -8.26 -5.11
N CYS A 132 -15.09 -9.25 -4.23
CA CYS A 132 -15.57 -10.61 -4.45
C CYS A 132 -16.74 -11.00 -3.53
N ASP A 133 -16.83 -10.43 -2.33
CA ASP A 133 -18.05 -10.51 -1.52
C ASP A 133 -19.11 -9.54 -2.06
N GLU A 134 -20.25 -10.08 -2.50
CA GLU A 134 -21.25 -9.28 -3.23
C GLU A 134 -21.97 -8.29 -2.31
N ALA A 135 -22.21 -8.67 -1.04
CA ALA A 135 -22.83 -7.77 -0.06
C ALA A 135 -21.96 -6.53 0.20
N THR A 136 -20.68 -6.73 0.52
CA THR A 136 -19.73 -5.63 0.72
C THR A 136 -19.55 -4.81 -0.55
N LEU A 137 -19.50 -5.46 -1.72
CA LEU A 137 -19.36 -4.78 -2.99
C LEU A 137 -20.53 -3.81 -3.27
N GLU A 138 -21.77 -4.29 -3.14
CA GLU A 138 -22.97 -3.53 -3.45
C GLU A 138 -23.24 -2.42 -2.41
N GLU A 139 -23.07 -2.72 -1.12
CA GLU A 139 -23.41 -1.80 -0.04
C GLU A 139 -22.32 -0.76 0.23
N ILE A 140 -21.04 -1.11 0.04
CA ILE A 140 -19.91 -0.29 0.47
C ILE A 140 -18.95 0.05 -0.67
N THR A 141 -18.36 -0.96 -1.31
CA THR A 141 -17.22 -0.74 -2.22
C THR A 141 -17.61 0.03 -3.47
N GLN A 142 -18.66 -0.42 -4.17
CA GLN A 142 -19.10 0.22 -5.41
C GLN A 142 -19.59 1.66 -5.19
N PRO A 143 -20.46 1.96 -4.20
CA PRO A 143 -20.88 3.33 -3.91
C PRO A 143 -19.68 4.26 -3.65
N ARG A 144 -18.70 3.82 -2.86
CA ARG A 144 -17.50 4.61 -2.55
C ARG A 144 -16.61 4.81 -3.76
N TYR A 145 -16.25 3.73 -4.46
CA TYR A 145 -15.34 3.77 -5.61
C TYR A 145 -15.90 4.61 -6.76
N SER A 146 -17.21 4.55 -6.97
CA SER A 146 -17.90 5.25 -8.07
C SER A 146 -18.25 6.71 -7.75
N SER A 147 -18.33 7.09 -6.47
CA SER A 147 -18.79 8.41 -6.00
C SER A 147 -18.18 9.64 -6.70
N PRO A 148 -16.89 9.66 -7.08
CA PRO A 148 -16.30 10.87 -7.67
C PRO A 148 -16.56 11.01 -9.17
N TYR A 149 -17.15 10.00 -9.81
CA TYR A 149 -17.27 9.93 -11.26
C TYR A 149 -18.73 9.98 -11.69
N SER A 150 -18.99 10.68 -12.80
CA SER A 150 -20.30 10.71 -13.44
C SER A 150 -20.51 9.49 -14.33
N TRP A 151 -21.78 9.19 -14.62
CA TRP A 151 -22.12 8.21 -15.67
C TRP A 151 -21.63 8.71 -17.04
N PRO A 152 -21.10 7.83 -17.91
CA PRO A 152 -20.97 6.36 -17.77
C PRO A 152 -19.65 5.90 -17.14
N LEU A 153 -18.72 6.81 -16.88
CA LEU A 153 -17.37 6.49 -16.43
C LEU A 153 -17.40 5.68 -15.12
N ASN A 154 -18.25 6.08 -14.18
CA ASN A 154 -18.38 5.43 -12.88
C ASN A 154 -18.65 3.92 -12.97
N SER A 155 -19.59 3.50 -13.81
CA SER A 155 -19.93 2.09 -14.03
C SER A 155 -18.83 1.35 -14.76
N ILE A 156 -18.20 1.99 -15.75
CA ILE A 156 -17.09 1.38 -16.52
C ILE A 156 -15.90 1.09 -15.60
N LEU A 157 -15.52 2.05 -14.75
CA LEU A 157 -14.39 1.89 -13.82
C LEU A 157 -14.66 0.80 -12.79
N VAL A 158 -15.86 0.74 -12.21
CA VAL A 158 -16.25 -0.34 -11.28
C VAL A 158 -16.11 -1.71 -11.95
N LEU A 159 -16.60 -1.86 -13.19
CA LEU A 159 -16.51 -3.13 -13.92
C LEU A 159 -15.06 -3.51 -14.22
N GLN A 160 -14.24 -2.54 -14.67
CA GLN A 160 -12.82 -2.76 -14.92
C GLN A 160 -12.10 -3.22 -13.65
N LYS A 161 -12.33 -2.55 -12.52
CA LYS A 161 -11.70 -2.90 -11.24
C LYS A 161 -12.18 -4.25 -10.71
N LYS A 162 -13.49 -4.53 -10.76
CA LYS A 162 -14.06 -5.85 -10.40
C LYS A 162 -13.41 -6.96 -11.23
N TRP A 163 -13.20 -6.74 -12.53
CA TRP A 163 -12.56 -7.73 -13.41
C TRP A 163 -11.07 -7.91 -13.12
N GLU A 164 -10.34 -6.83 -12.88
CA GLU A 164 -8.93 -6.86 -12.49
C GLU A 164 -8.75 -7.71 -11.22
N ILE A 165 -9.51 -7.41 -10.16
CA ILE A 165 -9.40 -8.10 -8.89
C ILE A 165 -9.86 -9.56 -9.01
N LYS A 166 -10.97 -9.85 -9.71
CA LYS A 166 -11.39 -11.26 -9.92
C LYS A 166 -10.36 -12.07 -10.71
N ARG A 167 -9.65 -11.46 -11.67
CA ARG A 167 -8.52 -12.12 -12.37
C ARG A 167 -7.36 -12.38 -11.43
N LYS A 168 -7.01 -11.41 -10.57
CA LYS A 168 -5.98 -11.59 -9.53
C LYS A 168 -6.35 -12.73 -8.59
N MET A 169 -7.59 -12.76 -8.07
CA MET A 169 -8.07 -13.82 -7.18
C MET A 169 -8.06 -15.19 -7.86
N LYS A 170 -8.41 -15.27 -9.15
CA LYS A 170 -8.29 -16.51 -9.92
C LYS A 170 -6.85 -16.99 -10.04
N ALA A 171 -5.90 -16.09 -10.30
CA ALA A 171 -4.49 -16.45 -10.48
C ALA A 171 -3.85 -17.03 -9.21
N ILE A 172 -4.29 -16.58 -8.03
CA ILE A 172 -3.81 -17.06 -6.73
C ILE A 172 -4.65 -18.21 -6.15
N GLY A 173 -5.66 -18.70 -6.89
CA GLY A 173 -6.54 -19.79 -6.45
C GLY A 173 -7.61 -19.41 -5.43
N TRP A 174 -7.92 -18.12 -5.27
CA TRP A 174 -8.92 -17.62 -4.31
C TRP A 174 -10.32 -17.45 -4.90
N SER A 175 -10.50 -17.62 -6.21
CA SER A 175 -11.80 -17.39 -6.87
C SER A 175 -12.95 -18.26 -6.34
N GLY A 176 -12.65 -19.40 -5.72
CA GLY A 176 -13.65 -20.31 -5.14
C GLY A 176 -13.68 -20.32 -3.62
N LYS A 177 -12.90 -19.46 -2.95
CA LYS A 177 -12.91 -19.39 -1.48
C LYS A 177 -14.23 -18.81 -0.98
N THR A 178 -14.67 -19.24 0.21
CA THR A 178 -15.73 -18.56 0.97
C THR A 178 -15.13 -17.46 1.83
N LEU A 179 -15.99 -16.56 2.32
CA LEU A 179 -15.57 -15.50 3.24
C LEU A 179 -14.96 -16.07 4.53
N GLU A 180 -15.53 -17.16 5.05
CA GLU A 180 -15.02 -17.88 6.23
C GLU A 180 -13.61 -18.40 6.00
N GLN A 181 -13.32 -19.00 4.84
CA GLN A 181 -11.97 -19.47 4.51
C GLN A 181 -10.96 -18.32 4.44
N VAL A 182 -11.37 -17.16 3.90
CA VAL A 182 -10.53 -15.96 3.89
C VAL A 182 -10.25 -15.47 5.31
N TYR A 183 -11.24 -15.52 6.20
CA TYR A 183 -11.04 -15.19 7.61
C TYR A 183 -10.11 -16.17 8.32
N ASP A 184 -10.21 -17.46 8.03
CA ASP A 184 -9.28 -18.47 8.57
C ASP A 184 -7.84 -18.20 8.12
N ASP A 185 -7.63 -17.83 6.85
CA ASP A 185 -6.29 -17.47 6.35
C ASP A 185 -5.74 -16.20 7.04
N VAL A 186 -6.60 -15.20 7.26
CA VAL A 186 -6.24 -13.97 7.99
C VAL A 186 -5.89 -14.30 9.44
N ASP A 187 -6.67 -15.15 10.11
CA ASP A 187 -6.41 -15.57 11.48
C ASP A 187 -5.04 -16.28 11.60
N GLN A 188 -4.73 -17.20 10.67
CA GLN A 188 -3.42 -17.85 10.62
C GLN A 188 -2.27 -16.84 10.43
N CYS A 189 -2.46 -15.82 9.59
CA CYS A 189 -1.48 -14.75 9.42
C CYS A 189 -1.30 -13.92 10.70
N CYS A 190 -2.40 -13.55 11.35
CA CYS A 190 -2.37 -12.86 12.64
C CYS A 190 -1.68 -13.70 13.73
N GLN A 191 -1.92 -15.01 13.77
CA GLN A 191 -1.24 -15.93 14.68
C GLN A 191 0.27 -15.99 14.39
N ALA A 192 0.70 -16.07 13.13
CA ALA A 192 2.11 -16.05 12.76
C ALA A 192 2.82 -14.74 13.18
N LEU A 193 2.15 -13.59 12.98
CA LEU A 193 2.63 -12.29 13.42
C LEU A 193 2.70 -12.19 14.96
N SER A 194 1.66 -12.69 15.64
CA SER A 194 1.57 -12.73 17.10
C SER A 194 2.67 -13.59 17.72
N GLN A 195 2.90 -14.79 17.16
CA GLN A 195 4.00 -15.67 17.59
C GLN A 195 5.36 -15.01 17.41
N ARG A 196 5.56 -14.27 16.31
CA ARG A 196 6.83 -13.56 16.08
C ARG A 196 7.05 -12.40 17.05
N LEU A 197 5.98 -11.68 17.40
CA LEU A 197 6.04 -10.59 18.37
C LEU A 197 6.25 -11.14 19.80
N GLY A 198 5.59 -12.24 20.13
CA GLY A 198 5.66 -12.87 21.45
C GLY A 198 5.29 -11.88 22.56
N SER A 199 6.18 -11.70 23.53
CA SER A 199 6.01 -10.72 24.62
C SER A 199 6.76 -9.41 24.38
N GLN A 200 7.28 -9.18 23.16
CA GLN A 200 8.07 -7.99 22.84
C GLN A 200 7.16 -6.81 22.45
N SER A 201 7.63 -5.58 22.67
CA SER A 201 6.90 -4.38 22.23
C SER A 201 7.05 -4.10 20.73
N TYR A 202 8.13 -4.59 20.11
CA TYR A 202 8.43 -4.40 18.69
C TYR A 202 9.06 -5.68 18.10
N PHE A 203 8.81 -5.95 16.82
CA PHE A 203 9.26 -7.18 16.14
C PHE A 203 10.79 -7.41 16.17
N PHE A 204 11.60 -6.36 16.17
CA PHE A 204 13.06 -6.45 16.13
C PHE A 204 13.77 -5.78 17.32
N ASN A 205 13.02 -5.50 18.40
CA ASN A 205 13.55 -5.14 19.71
C ASN A 205 14.56 -3.97 19.77
N LYS A 206 14.33 -2.88 19.01
CA LYS A 206 15.04 -1.61 19.18
C LYS A 206 14.10 -0.42 18.90
N GLN A 207 14.14 0.59 19.76
CA GLN A 207 13.73 1.95 19.46
C GLN A 207 14.85 2.66 18.70
#